data_AF-Q2N9V9-F1
#
_entry.id   AF-Q2N9V9-F1
#
_cell.length_a   1.000
_cell.length_b   1.000
_cell.length_c   1.000
_cell.angle_alpha   90.00
_cell.angle_beta   90.00
_cell.angle_gamma   90.00
#
_symmetry.space_group_name_H-M   'P 1'
#
loop_
_entity.id
_entity.type
_entity.pdbx_description
1 polymer ?
#
loop_
_entity_poly.entity_id
_entity_poly.type
_entity_poly.pdbx_seq_one_letter_code
_entity_poly.pdbx_strand_id
1 'polypeptide(L)'
;MKYDDASWHYDGTFPDDLPKEAGATHIGMYFAWAVLSDLTSDEFAADSAEAIRQVKTYGQTPGQWMLAHFDGVFTSDDLDEEGNVFTRAYYADDDGMRHGGHSYYDDYHVQFRIGKGDFYRVSDRWSNFYHLRSRLDARLAIFRQTGKLVLPKGETLKIDGKPVVPPG
;
A
#
# COMPACT_ATOMS: atom_id res chain seq x y z
N MET A 1 -0.39 13.33 10.15
CA MET A 1 0.52 13.43 8.99
C MET A 1 -0.21 12.93 7.76
N LYS A 2 0.02 13.51 6.58
CA LYS A 2 -0.45 12.92 5.32
C LYS A 2 0.66 12.04 4.74
N TYR A 3 0.38 10.76 4.52
CA TYR A 3 1.30 9.83 3.89
C TYR A 3 1.26 9.95 2.37
N ASP A 4 0.06 10.16 1.81
CA ASP A 4 -0.09 10.42 0.38
C ASP A 4 -1.32 11.26 0.06
N ASP A 5 -1.29 11.90 -1.10
CA ASP A 5 -2.38 12.68 -1.66
C ASP A 5 -2.38 12.50 -3.17
N ALA A 6 -3.50 12.04 -3.73
CA ALA A 6 -3.65 11.93 -5.17
C ALA A 6 -3.28 13.25 -5.89
N SER A 7 -3.59 14.40 -5.29
CA SER A 7 -3.28 15.72 -5.84
C SER A 7 -1.79 16.06 -5.94
N TRP A 8 -0.93 15.45 -5.12
CA TRP A 8 0.52 15.62 -5.21
C TRP A 8 1.09 15.04 -6.50
N HIS A 9 0.34 14.15 -7.16
CA HIS A 9 0.81 13.45 -8.34
C HIS A 9 0.40 14.11 -9.65
N TYR A 10 -0.48 15.12 -9.67
CA TYR A 10 -1.06 15.62 -10.93
C TYR A 10 -0.13 16.54 -11.72
N ASP A 11 0.91 17.07 -11.08
CA ASP A 11 1.83 18.04 -11.68
C ASP A 11 3.20 17.41 -11.98
N GLY A 12 3.98 18.08 -12.83
CA GLY A 12 5.37 17.71 -13.09
C GLY A 12 5.51 16.51 -14.04
N THR A 13 5.90 15.35 -13.50
CA THR A 13 6.21 14.15 -14.29
C THR A 13 5.03 13.19 -14.46
N PHE A 14 3.82 13.63 -14.10
CA PHE A 14 2.61 12.85 -14.36
C PHE A 14 2.41 12.68 -15.88
N PRO A 15 2.04 11.48 -16.36
CA PRO A 15 1.80 11.30 -17.78
C PRO A 15 0.57 12.08 -18.25
N ASP A 16 0.76 13.03 -19.17
CA ASP A 16 -0.31 13.87 -19.75
C ASP A 16 -1.42 13.06 -20.46
N ASP A 17 -1.13 11.81 -20.84
CA ASP A 17 -2.08 10.90 -21.49
C ASP A 17 -2.95 10.09 -20.50
N LEU A 18 -2.68 10.21 -19.19
CA LEU A 18 -3.46 9.52 -18.17
C LEU A 18 -4.48 10.45 -17.50
N PRO A 19 -5.66 9.91 -17.11
CA PRO A 19 -6.58 10.63 -16.26
C PRO A 19 -5.99 10.80 -14.85
N LYS A 20 -6.32 11.88 -14.15
CA LYS A 20 -5.79 12.20 -12.80
C LYS A 20 -6.04 11.09 -11.79
N GLU A 21 -7.15 10.38 -11.96
CA GLU A 21 -7.55 9.21 -11.17
C GLU A 21 -6.47 8.12 -11.12
N ALA A 22 -5.59 8.04 -12.13
CA ALA A 22 -4.48 7.10 -12.12
C ALA A 22 -3.51 7.35 -10.94
N GLY A 23 -3.37 8.60 -10.48
CA GLY A 23 -2.58 8.97 -9.30
C GLY A 23 -3.13 8.42 -7.97
N ALA A 24 -4.41 7.99 -7.92
CA ALA A 24 -4.97 7.36 -6.74
C ALA A 24 -4.75 5.83 -6.69
N THR A 25 -4.27 5.23 -7.78
CA THR A 25 -4.21 3.76 -7.91
C THR A 25 -3.28 3.12 -6.89
N HIS A 26 -2.04 3.60 -6.78
CA HIS A 26 -1.06 3.02 -5.84
C HIS A 26 -1.44 3.31 -4.39
N ILE A 27 -2.03 4.49 -4.12
CA ILE A 27 -2.53 4.87 -2.79
C ILE A 27 -3.65 3.92 -2.37
N GLY A 28 -4.66 3.78 -3.22
CA GLY A 28 -5.82 2.93 -2.98
C GLY A 28 -5.43 1.47 -2.79
N MET A 29 -4.50 0.94 -3.60
CA MET A 29 -4.00 -0.42 -3.43
C MET A 29 -3.32 -0.64 -2.08
N TYR A 30 -2.49 0.30 -1.63
CA TYR A 30 -1.82 0.21 -0.33
C TYR A 30 -2.83 0.31 0.82
N PHE A 31 -3.71 1.30 0.77
CA PHE A 31 -4.63 1.55 1.88
C PHE A 31 -5.70 0.46 1.99
N ALA A 32 -6.25 -0.01 0.86
CA ALA A 32 -7.14 -1.17 0.84
C ALA A 32 -6.47 -2.40 1.46
N TRP A 33 -5.17 -2.60 1.22
CA TRP A 33 -4.43 -3.70 1.84
C TRP A 33 -4.28 -3.49 3.35
N ALA A 34 -3.97 -2.28 3.81
CA ALA A 34 -3.86 -1.97 5.24
C ALA A 34 -5.18 -2.23 5.98
N VAL A 35 -6.32 -1.83 5.40
CA VAL A 35 -7.66 -2.14 5.92
C VAL A 35 -7.90 -3.65 5.99
N LEU A 36 -7.51 -4.39 4.96
CA LEU A 36 -7.67 -5.86 4.91
C LEU A 36 -6.66 -6.63 5.77
N SER A 37 -5.68 -5.94 6.34
CA SER A 37 -4.62 -6.50 7.18
C SER A 37 -4.76 -6.10 8.65
N ASP A 38 -5.91 -5.50 9.01
CA ASP A 38 -6.27 -5.03 10.34
C ASP A 38 -5.22 -4.06 10.93
N LEU A 39 -4.78 -3.07 10.12
CA LEU A 39 -3.82 -2.03 10.52
C LEU A 39 -4.45 -0.66 10.78
N THR A 40 -5.79 -0.58 10.79
CA THR A 40 -6.54 0.67 10.88
C THR A 40 -6.83 1.07 12.32
N SER A 41 -6.91 2.37 12.60
CA SER A 41 -7.29 2.85 13.93
C SER A 41 -8.74 2.50 14.28
N ASP A 42 -9.05 2.40 15.58
CA ASP A 42 -10.42 2.19 16.06
C ASP A 42 -11.36 3.34 15.64
N GLU A 43 -10.84 4.57 15.62
CA GLU A 43 -11.56 5.77 15.17
C GLU A 43 -11.92 5.67 13.69
N PHE A 44 -10.94 5.35 12.83
CA PHE A 44 -11.19 5.08 11.42
C PHE A 44 -12.22 3.94 11.25
N ALA A 45 -12.09 2.86 12.00
CA ALA A 45 -12.99 1.72 11.90
C ALA A 45 -14.45 2.07 12.27
N ALA A 46 -14.63 2.95 13.27
CA ALA A 46 -15.93 3.45 13.68
C ALA A 46 -16.55 4.37 12.62
N ASP A 47 -15.77 5.31 12.08
CA ASP A 47 -16.27 6.35 11.18
C ASP A 47 -16.41 5.89 9.72
N SER A 48 -15.63 4.89 9.31
CA SER A 48 -15.52 4.42 7.92
C SER A 48 -16.09 3.02 7.69
N ALA A 49 -17.03 2.58 8.53
CA ALA A 49 -17.59 1.22 8.49
C ALA A 49 -18.12 0.81 7.10
N GLU A 50 -18.76 1.73 6.38
CA GLU A 50 -19.24 1.50 5.02
C GLU A 50 -18.10 1.33 4.00
N ALA A 51 -17.09 2.19 4.05
CA ALA A 51 -15.92 2.10 3.19
C ALA A 51 -15.17 0.77 3.43
N ILE A 52 -15.03 0.35 4.69
CA ILE A 52 -14.45 -0.94 5.08
C ILE A 52 -15.29 -2.11 4.53
N ARG A 53 -16.62 -2.03 4.60
CA ARG A 53 -17.50 -3.05 4.03
C ARG A 53 -17.28 -3.18 2.53
N GLN A 54 -17.21 -2.07 1.81
CA GLN A 54 -17.04 -2.06 0.35
C GLN A 54 -15.73 -2.69 -0.10
N VAL A 55 -14.62 -2.38 0.57
CA VAL A 55 -13.31 -2.97 0.26
C VAL A 55 -13.27 -4.47 0.56
N LYS A 56 -13.94 -4.91 1.64
CA LYS A 56 -14.08 -6.33 2.00
C LYS A 56 -14.96 -7.13 1.03
N THR A 57 -15.93 -6.48 0.38
CA THR A 57 -16.81 -7.11 -0.62
C THR A 57 -16.30 -6.97 -2.06
N TYR A 58 -15.14 -6.33 -2.27
CA TYR A 58 -14.55 -6.11 -3.60
C TYR A 58 -15.45 -5.31 -4.57
N GLY A 59 -16.25 -4.37 -4.03
CA GLY A 59 -17.29 -3.66 -4.80
C GLY A 59 -16.75 -2.62 -5.79
N GLN A 60 -15.85 -1.74 -5.32
CA GLN A 60 -15.11 -0.76 -6.12
C GLN A 60 -13.66 -1.23 -6.28
N THR A 61 -12.97 -0.81 -7.33
CA THR A 61 -11.52 -1.04 -7.40
C THR A 61 -10.79 -0.16 -6.38
N PRO A 62 -9.58 -0.53 -5.91
CA PRO A 62 -8.92 0.19 -4.82
C PRO A 62 -8.71 1.69 -5.06
N GLY A 63 -8.32 2.11 -6.27
CA GLY A 63 -8.19 3.53 -6.61
C GLY A 63 -9.53 4.27 -6.65
N GLN A 64 -10.57 3.66 -7.21
CA GLN A 64 -11.94 4.20 -7.15
C GLN A 64 -12.44 4.36 -5.72
N TRP A 65 -12.21 3.35 -4.88
CA TRP A 65 -12.57 3.37 -3.46
C TRP A 65 -11.83 4.50 -2.73
N MET A 66 -10.54 4.69 -3.02
CA MET A 66 -9.74 5.77 -2.46
C MET A 66 -10.32 7.15 -2.75
N LEU A 67 -10.72 7.39 -4.00
CA LEU A 67 -11.30 8.65 -4.42
C LEU A 67 -12.71 8.85 -3.87
N ALA A 68 -13.51 7.78 -3.81
CA ALA A 68 -14.91 7.87 -3.42
C ALA A 68 -15.12 8.12 -1.91
N HIS A 69 -14.22 7.61 -1.06
CA HIS A 69 -14.39 7.64 0.39
C HIS A 69 -13.39 8.56 1.11
N PHE A 70 -12.26 8.87 0.50
CA PHE A 70 -11.16 9.60 1.17
C PHE A 70 -10.60 10.75 0.33
N ASP A 71 -11.26 11.12 -0.77
CA ASP A 71 -10.83 12.19 -1.68
C ASP A 71 -9.38 12.05 -2.18
N GLY A 72 -8.85 10.81 -2.23
CA GLY A 72 -7.46 10.56 -2.61
C GLY A 72 -6.42 10.81 -1.52
N VAL A 73 -6.83 11.08 -0.27
CA VAL A 73 -5.96 11.43 0.86
C VAL A 73 -5.77 10.27 1.82
N PHE A 74 -4.52 9.88 2.08
CA PHE A 74 -4.16 8.84 3.06
C PHE A 74 -3.29 9.43 4.18
N THR A 75 -3.66 9.19 5.43
CA THR A 75 -3.06 9.85 6.61
C THR A 75 -2.67 8.88 7.71
N SER A 76 -1.94 9.41 8.70
CA SER A 76 -1.61 8.67 9.92
C SER A 76 -2.82 8.33 10.78
N ASP A 77 -3.88 9.12 10.69
CA ASP A 77 -5.03 9.01 11.58
C ASP A 77 -5.92 7.82 11.18
N ASP A 78 -5.78 7.37 9.93
CA ASP A 78 -6.43 6.18 9.37
C ASP A 78 -5.88 4.86 9.94
N LEU A 79 -4.70 4.90 10.58
CA LEU A 79 -3.95 3.72 11.00
C LEU A 79 -3.78 3.65 12.51
N ASP A 80 -3.71 2.44 13.05
CA ASP A 80 -3.34 2.23 14.44
C ASP A 80 -1.82 2.43 14.65
N GLU A 81 -1.32 2.16 15.85
CA GLU A 81 0.11 2.30 16.15
C GLU A 81 0.98 1.38 15.29
N GLU A 82 0.59 0.11 15.12
CA GLU A 82 1.34 -0.86 14.31
C GLU A 82 1.38 -0.42 12.83
N GLY A 83 0.21 -0.13 12.28
CA GLY A 83 0.01 0.35 10.91
C GLY A 83 0.84 1.59 10.64
N ASN A 84 0.85 2.54 11.56
CA ASN A 84 1.67 3.75 11.45
C ASN A 84 3.17 3.46 11.45
N VAL A 85 3.66 2.60 12.35
CA VAL A 85 5.09 2.25 12.40
C VAL A 85 5.50 1.51 11.13
N PHE A 86 4.70 0.55 10.66
CA PHE A 86 4.97 -0.18 9.42
C PHE A 86 4.93 0.74 8.19
N THR A 87 3.91 1.59 8.09
CA THR A 87 3.74 2.53 6.97
C THR A 87 4.90 3.51 6.87
N ARG A 88 5.41 4.02 8.00
CA ARG A 88 6.62 4.86 8.02
C ARG A 88 7.88 4.15 7.58
N ALA A 89 8.01 2.86 7.90
CA ALA A 89 9.16 2.08 7.47
C ALA A 89 9.10 1.75 5.97
N TYR A 90 7.90 1.43 5.46
CA TYR A 90 7.73 0.79 4.16
C TYR A 90 7.17 1.70 3.06
N TYR A 91 6.24 2.60 3.38
CA TYR A 91 5.49 3.39 2.41
C TYR A 91 6.01 4.82 2.30
N ALA A 92 5.88 5.63 3.36
CA ALA A 92 6.28 7.04 3.37
C ALA A 92 6.45 7.56 4.80
N ASP A 93 7.31 8.56 5.00
CA ASP A 93 7.44 9.32 6.25
C ASP A 93 7.51 10.84 5.98
N ASP A 94 8.01 11.62 6.94
CA ASP A 94 8.15 13.08 6.81
C ASP A 94 9.00 13.50 5.59
N ASP A 95 9.90 12.63 5.11
CA ASP A 95 10.76 12.88 3.94
C ASP A 95 10.08 12.44 2.61
N GLY A 96 8.85 11.93 2.68
CA GLY A 96 8.06 11.49 1.53
C GLY A 96 8.12 9.97 1.30
N MET A 97 7.79 9.55 0.07
CA MET A 97 7.69 8.14 -0.30
C MET A 97 9.03 7.41 -0.17
N ARG A 98 9.04 6.28 0.54
CA ARG A 98 10.23 5.44 0.73
C ARG A 98 10.70 4.84 -0.59
N HIS A 99 12.02 4.77 -0.75
CA HIS A 99 12.71 4.08 -1.83
C HIS A 99 14.08 3.58 -1.34
N GLY A 100 14.66 2.56 -1.98
CA GLY A 100 16.01 2.08 -1.63
C GLY A 100 16.17 0.56 -1.54
N GLY A 101 15.27 -0.20 -2.14
CA GLY A 101 15.34 -1.65 -2.34
C GLY A 101 14.31 -2.45 -1.53
N HIS A 102 13.69 -1.87 -0.50
CA HIS A 102 12.79 -2.57 0.42
C HIS A 102 11.55 -1.75 0.80
N SER A 103 11.08 -0.89 -0.10
CA SER A 103 9.90 -0.04 0.09
C SER A 103 8.69 -0.51 -0.72
N TYR A 104 7.53 0.08 -0.47
CA TYR A 104 6.33 -0.08 -1.30
C TYR A 104 6.61 0.34 -2.74
N TYR A 105 7.27 1.48 -2.95
CA TYR A 105 7.64 1.95 -4.28
C TYR A 105 8.47 0.90 -5.05
N ASP A 106 9.50 0.35 -4.42
CA ASP A 106 10.38 -0.64 -5.06
C ASP A 106 9.64 -1.94 -5.36
N ASP A 107 8.86 -2.44 -4.40
CA ASP A 107 8.08 -3.66 -4.55
C ASP A 107 6.99 -3.51 -5.61
N TYR A 108 6.37 -2.34 -5.73
CA TYR A 108 5.42 -2.02 -6.79
C TYR A 108 6.07 -2.15 -8.17
N HIS A 109 7.28 -1.59 -8.35
CA HIS A 109 8.04 -1.73 -9.60
C HIS A 109 8.41 -3.17 -9.93
N VAL A 110 8.91 -3.92 -8.93
CA VAL A 110 9.29 -5.32 -9.08
C VAL A 110 8.09 -6.18 -9.45
N GLN A 111 6.98 -6.02 -8.72
CA GLN A 111 5.80 -6.86 -8.87
C GLN A 111 5.14 -6.64 -10.24
N PHE A 112 5.06 -5.40 -10.72
CA PHE A 112 4.49 -5.09 -12.04
C PHE A 112 5.52 -5.11 -13.18
N ARG A 113 6.80 -5.30 -12.88
CA ARG A 113 7.92 -5.33 -13.84
C ARG A 113 7.96 -4.05 -14.70
N ILE A 114 7.76 -2.92 -14.06
CA ILE A 114 7.65 -1.60 -14.69
C ILE A 114 8.89 -0.75 -14.43
N GLY A 115 9.17 0.20 -15.32
CA GLY A 115 10.18 1.24 -15.11
C GLY A 115 9.61 2.45 -14.36
N LYS A 116 10.48 3.38 -13.95
CA LYS A 116 10.07 4.59 -13.20
C LYS A 116 9.00 5.44 -13.92
N GLY A 117 9.03 5.48 -15.25
CA GLY A 117 8.07 6.24 -16.06
C GLY A 117 6.68 5.59 -16.19
N ASP A 118 6.52 4.36 -15.72
CA ASP A 118 5.30 3.57 -15.86
C ASP A 118 4.54 3.41 -14.53
N PHE A 119 5.00 4.08 -13.47
CA PHE A 119 4.43 3.95 -12.12
C PHE A 119 2.91 4.16 -12.08
N TYR A 120 2.42 5.23 -12.70
CA TYR A 120 0.99 5.56 -12.78
C TYR A 120 0.23 4.75 -13.85
N ARG A 121 0.92 3.96 -14.68
CA ARG A 121 0.31 3.20 -15.79
C ARG A 121 -0.23 1.84 -15.36
N VAL A 122 0.04 1.41 -14.13
CA VAL A 122 -0.57 0.21 -13.58
C VAL A 122 -2.06 0.45 -13.42
N SER A 123 -2.87 -0.38 -14.07
CA SER A 123 -4.33 -0.23 -14.05
C SER A 123 -4.92 -0.51 -12.66
N ASP A 124 -5.91 0.28 -12.27
CA ASP A 124 -6.70 0.04 -11.06
C ASP A 124 -7.66 -1.15 -11.24
N ARG A 125 -7.28 -2.32 -10.69
CA ARG A 125 -8.06 -3.56 -10.76
C ARG A 125 -7.67 -4.52 -9.64
N TRP A 126 -8.64 -5.32 -9.20
CA TRP A 126 -8.42 -6.31 -8.14
C TRP A 126 -7.33 -7.34 -8.45
N SER A 127 -7.16 -7.74 -9.72
CA SER A 127 -6.08 -8.68 -10.07
C SER A 127 -4.68 -8.09 -9.83
N ASN A 128 -4.48 -6.79 -10.04
CA ASN A 128 -3.22 -6.12 -9.71
C ASN A 128 -3.06 -5.96 -8.20
N PHE A 129 -4.14 -5.64 -7.48
CA PHE A 129 -4.14 -5.61 -6.02
C PHE A 129 -3.71 -6.96 -5.42
N TYR A 130 -4.29 -8.09 -5.87
CA TYR A 130 -3.93 -9.40 -5.33
C TYR A 130 -2.50 -9.80 -5.66
N HIS A 131 -2.03 -9.44 -6.86
CA HIS A 131 -0.64 -9.64 -7.26
C HIS A 131 0.31 -8.92 -6.30
N LEU A 132 0.01 -7.67 -5.95
CA LEU A 132 0.76 -6.86 -4.99
C LEU A 132 0.63 -7.36 -3.54
N ARG A 133 -0.58 -7.74 -3.12
CA ARG A 133 -0.91 -8.16 -1.76
C ARG A 133 0.04 -9.23 -1.23
N SER A 134 0.37 -10.24 -2.03
CA SER A 134 1.28 -11.32 -1.60
C SER A 134 2.64 -10.80 -1.12
N ARG A 135 3.14 -9.72 -1.74
CA ARG A 135 4.38 -9.05 -1.38
C ARG A 135 4.23 -8.24 -0.09
N LEU A 136 3.12 -7.50 0.04
CA LEU A 136 2.79 -6.70 1.21
C LEU A 136 2.62 -7.57 2.47
N ASP A 137 1.88 -8.68 2.33
CA ASP A 137 1.67 -9.67 3.41
C ASP A 137 3.01 -10.23 3.89
N ALA A 138 3.95 -10.53 2.97
CA ALA A 138 5.27 -11.01 3.31
C ALA A 138 6.12 -9.94 4.03
N ARG A 139 6.06 -8.67 3.61
CA ARG A 139 6.74 -7.55 4.27
C ARG A 139 6.22 -7.35 5.69
N LEU A 140 4.89 -7.33 5.87
CA LEU A 140 4.26 -7.19 7.17
C LEU A 140 4.58 -8.37 8.09
N ALA A 141 4.56 -9.60 7.57
CA ALA A 141 4.93 -10.80 8.31
C ALA A 141 6.37 -10.74 8.85
N ILE A 142 7.33 -10.33 8.01
CA ILE A 142 8.73 -10.16 8.42
C ILE A 142 8.84 -9.02 9.44
N PHE A 143 8.12 -7.92 9.21
CA PHE A 143 8.12 -6.76 10.10
C PHE A 143 7.60 -7.12 11.49
N ARG A 144 6.46 -7.79 11.59
CA ARG A 144 5.87 -8.29 12.84
C ARG A 144 6.85 -9.17 13.64
N GLN A 145 7.69 -9.94 12.95
CA GLN A 145 8.65 -10.81 13.63
C GLN A 145 9.96 -10.12 14.02
N THR A 146 10.43 -9.16 13.22
CA THR A 146 11.82 -8.68 13.30
C THR A 146 11.97 -7.17 13.50
N GLY A 147 10.90 -6.40 13.34
CA GLY A 147 10.94 -4.94 13.23
C GLY A 147 11.63 -4.44 11.94
N LYS A 148 11.89 -5.32 10.97
CA LYS A 148 12.55 -5.01 9.69
C LYS A 148 11.68 -5.43 8.50
N LEU A 149 11.99 -4.89 7.32
CA LEU A 149 11.23 -5.18 6.09
C LEU A 149 11.77 -6.39 5.31
N VAL A 150 12.97 -6.85 5.65
CA VAL A 150 13.63 -8.02 5.07
C VAL A 150 14.20 -8.91 6.16
N LEU A 151 14.19 -10.22 5.91
CA LEU A 151 14.94 -11.15 6.72
C LEU A 151 16.45 -10.95 6.48
N PRO A 152 17.28 -11.18 7.50
CA PRO A 152 18.71 -11.33 7.30
C PRO A 152 19.01 -12.46 6.31
N LYS A 153 20.11 -12.30 5.58
CA LYS A 153 20.53 -13.28 4.57
C LYS A 153 20.72 -14.66 5.20
N GLY A 154 20.05 -15.66 4.63
CA GLY A 154 20.14 -17.05 5.09
C GLY A 154 19.07 -17.47 6.10
N GLU A 155 18.18 -16.56 6.50
CA GLU A 155 17.05 -16.87 7.37
C GLU A 155 15.79 -17.21 6.58
N THR A 156 14.89 -17.99 7.20
CA THR A 156 13.58 -18.33 6.63
C THR A 156 12.52 -18.10 7.70
N LEU A 157 11.58 -17.20 7.42
CA LEU A 157 10.39 -17.03 8.25
C LEU A 157 9.42 -18.17 7.98
N LYS A 158 8.85 -18.74 9.05
CA LYS A 158 7.74 -19.69 8.97
C LYS A 158 6.57 -19.16 9.78
N ILE A 159 5.40 -19.10 9.16
CA ILE A 159 4.12 -18.84 9.84
C ILE A 159 3.32 -20.13 9.79
N ASP A 160 2.85 -20.61 10.94
CA ASP A 160 2.14 -21.88 11.10
C ASP A 160 2.85 -23.07 10.43
N GLY A 161 4.18 -23.10 10.55
CA GLY A 161 5.04 -24.13 9.99
C GLY A 161 5.29 -24.03 8.48
N LYS A 162 4.63 -23.10 7.76
CA LYS A 162 4.82 -22.87 6.32
C LYS A 162 5.82 -21.75 6.08
N PRO A 163 6.81 -21.92 5.16
CA PRO A 163 7.73 -20.85 4.83
C PRO A 163 6.98 -19.67 4.21
N VAL A 164 7.23 -18.47 4.74
CA VAL A 164 6.88 -17.23 4.05
C VAL A 164 7.95 -17.03 2.99
N VAL A 165 7.53 -16.98 1.73
CA VAL A 165 8.45 -16.67 0.63
C VAL A 165 8.89 -15.22 0.83
N PRO A 166 10.19 -14.95 1.09
CA PRO A 166 10.64 -13.59 1.26
C PRO A 166 10.41 -12.82 -0.03
N PRO A 167 10.05 -11.53 0.06
CA PRO A 167 10.09 -10.64 -1.10
C PRO A 167 11.53 -10.60 -1.64
N GLY A 168 11.76 -11.26 -2.79
CA GLY A 168 13.06 -11.34 -3.47
C GLY A 168 13.51 -10.05 -4.12
#